data_AF-A0A5C8V6S7-F1
#
_entry.id   AF-A0A5C8V6S7-F1
#
_cell.length_a   1.000
_cell.length_b   1.000
_cell.length_c   1.000
_cell.angle_alpha   90.00
_cell.angle_beta   90.00
_cell.angle_gamma   90.00
#
_symmetry.space_group_name_H-M   'P 1'
#
loop_
_entity.id
_entity.type
_entity.pdbx_description
1 polymer ?
#
loop_
_entity_poly.entity_id
_entity_poly.type
_entity_poly.pdbx_seq_one_letter_code
_entity_poly.pdbx_strand_id
1 'polypeptide(L)'
;MQKSFLILSFILISQASFSQSIKDLDFLIGSWEIEETIYPGTEKEYQEKGTRTCEYYLNGSFIKCESETVVQKNGHKRYYSYVINYDKKEKCFRATNFAHDFPLHGQFKWLLDKENKVINAISPKNVIEDRFFRATISYSDENQLIWSGWASVFLKDKEWKHIFTDVATRIN
;
A
#
# COMPACT_ATOMS: atom_id res chain seq x y z
N MET A 1 22.30 51.98 -40.11
CA MET A 1 22.53 50.63 -39.52
C MET A 1 21.61 50.47 -38.32
N GLN A 2 20.47 49.82 -38.52
CA GLN A 2 19.39 49.68 -37.53
C GLN A 2 19.64 48.39 -36.74
N LYS A 3 20.00 48.52 -35.46
CA LYS A 3 20.21 47.36 -34.57
C LYS A 3 18.85 46.91 -34.04
N SER A 4 18.28 45.87 -34.63
CA SER A 4 17.10 45.19 -34.08
C SER A 4 17.48 44.49 -32.77
N PHE A 5 16.94 44.98 -31.66
CA PHE A 5 16.92 44.26 -30.39
C PHE A 5 15.87 43.14 -30.49
N LEU A 6 16.35 41.90 -30.66
CA LEU A 6 15.54 40.70 -30.43
C LEU A 6 15.38 40.50 -28.93
N ILE A 7 14.26 40.96 -28.37
CA ILE A 7 13.85 40.63 -27.01
C ILE A 7 13.32 39.19 -27.05
N LEU A 8 14.18 38.24 -26.67
CA LEU A 8 13.80 36.84 -26.51
C LEU A 8 13.03 36.71 -25.19
N SER A 9 11.70 36.77 -25.25
CA SER A 9 10.83 36.44 -24.12
C SER A 9 10.94 34.96 -23.80
N PHE A 10 11.81 34.61 -22.85
CA PHE A 10 11.85 33.29 -22.22
C PHE A 10 10.57 33.12 -21.40
N ILE A 11 9.57 32.48 -21.99
CA ILE A 11 8.43 31.94 -21.25
C ILE A 11 8.98 30.76 -20.44
N LEU A 12 9.31 31.01 -19.17
CA LEU A 12 9.51 29.96 -18.18
C LEU A 12 8.17 29.26 -17.98
N ILE A 13 7.94 28.21 -18.77
CA ILE A 13 6.89 27.24 -18.49
C ILE A 13 7.35 26.49 -17.26
N SER A 14 6.97 27.01 -16.09
CA SER A 14 7.06 26.29 -14.82
C SER A 14 6.25 25.02 -14.99
N GLN A 15 6.89 23.92 -15.36
CA GLN A 15 6.30 22.60 -15.22
C GLN A 15 6.04 22.44 -13.73
N ALA A 16 4.80 22.67 -13.30
CA ALA A 16 4.36 22.34 -11.97
C ALA A 16 4.65 20.85 -11.82
N SER A 17 5.72 20.52 -11.11
CA SER A 17 6.04 19.14 -10.77
C SER A 17 4.89 18.66 -9.91
N PHE A 18 3.94 17.94 -10.52
CA PHE A 18 2.82 17.33 -9.85
C PHE A 18 3.41 16.34 -8.85
N SER A 19 3.57 16.78 -7.60
CA SER A 19 4.01 15.93 -6.52
C SER A 19 2.76 15.33 -5.92
N GLN A 20 2.76 14.01 -5.81
CA GLN A 20 1.76 13.32 -5.00
C GLN A 20 1.75 13.86 -3.57
N SER A 21 0.67 13.58 -2.87
CA SER A 21 0.39 13.94 -1.49
C SER A 21 -0.39 12.82 -0.81
N ILE A 22 -0.47 12.85 0.51
CA ILE A 22 -1.24 11.86 1.27
C ILE A 22 -2.72 11.78 0.84
N LYS A 23 -3.27 12.88 0.30
CA LYS A 23 -4.66 12.94 -0.19
C LYS A 23 -4.90 12.13 -1.45
N ASP A 24 -3.85 11.80 -2.22
CA ASP A 24 -4.00 10.92 -3.38
C ASP A 24 -4.36 9.48 -2.97
N LEU A 25 -4.29 9.17 -1.66
CA LEU A 25 -4.75 7.91 -1.07
C LEU A 25 -6.12 8.04 -0.38
N ASP A 26 -6.92 9.08 -0.67
CA ASP A 26 -8.26 9.27 -0.09
C ASP A 26 -9.19 8.09 -0.34
N PHE A 27 -8.95 7.32 -1.41
CA PHE A 27 -9.68 6.09 -1.68
C PHE A 27 -9.53 5.02 -0.60
N LEU A 28 -8.50 5.08 0.24
CA LEU A 28 -8.35 4.18 1.39
C LEU A 28 -9.30 4.56 2.53
N ILE A 29 -9.65 5.84 2.67
CA ILE A 29 -10.38 6.37 3.82
C ILE A 29 -11.80 5.79 3.89
N GLY A 30 -12.17 5.34 5.08
CA GLY A 30 -13.46 4.72 5.37
C GLY A 30 -13.32 3.38 6.08
N SER A 31 -14.45 2.69 6.21
CA SER A 31 -14.53 1.35 6.78
C SER A 31 -14.81 0.32 5.70
N TRP A 32 -14.23 -0.85 5.86
CA TRP A 32 -14.25 -1.94 4.88
C TRP A 32 -14.50 -3.27 5.59
N GLU A 33 -15.28 -4.14 4.97
CA GLU A 33 -15.37 -5.56 5.30
C GLU A 33 -14.26 -6.29 4.55
N ILE A 34 -13.47 -7.11 5.24
CA ILE A 34 -12.29 -7.77 4.70
C ILE A 34 -12.56 -9.27 4.58
N GLU A 35 -12.19 -9.85 3.43
CA GLU A 35 -11.94 -11.29 3.27
C GLU A 35 -10.49 -11.51 2.80
N GLU A 36 -9.67 -12.11 3.66
CA GLU A 36 -8.29 -12.45 3.34
C GLU A 36 -8.14 -13.96 3.11
N THR A 37 -7.51 -14.34 2.01
CA THR A 37 -7.05 -15.70 1.73
C THR A 37 -5.53 -15.74 1.85
N ILE A 38 -5.03 -16.47 2.83
CA ILE A 38 -3.60 -16.63 3.10
C ILE A 38 -3.10 -17.92 2.45
N TYR A 39 -1.92 -17.87 1.83
CA TYR A 39 -1.30 -18.95 1.03
C TYR A 39 -2.22 -19.59 -0.02
N PRO A 40 -2.84 -18.78 -0.91
CA PRO A 40 -3.81 -19.26 -1.88
C PRO A 40 -3.23 -20.34 -2.81
N GLY A 41 -4.02 -21.39 -3.06
CA GLY A 41 -3.68 -22.52 -3.92
C GLY A 41 -2.70 -23.52 -3.32
N THR A 42 -2.47 -23.47 -2.01
CA THR A 42 -1.53 -24.38 -1.31
C THR A 42 -2.24 -25.23 -0.26
N GLU A 43 -1.59 -26.31 0.21
CA GLU A 43 -2.09 -27.13 1.33
C GLU A 43 -2.20 -26.36 2.67
N LYS A 44 -1.61 -25.15 2.73
CA LYS A 44 -1.62 -24.27 3.90
C LYS A 44 -2.64 -23.14 3.76
N GLU A 45 -3.49 -23.16 2.74
CA GLU A 45 -4.49 -22.12 2.53
C GLU A 45 -5.44 -22.01 3.72
N TYR A 46 -5.73 -20.78 4.13
CA TYR A 46 -6.79 -20.50 5.09
C TYR A 46 -7.36 -19.09 4.88
N GLN A 47 -8.56 -18.86 5.41
CA GLN A 47 -9.25 -17.58 5.29
C GLN A 47 -9.37 -16.85 6.63
N GLU A 48 -9.33 -15.52 6.55
CA GLU A 48 -9.66 -14.59 7.62
C GLU A 48 -10.77 -13.65 7.16
N LYS A 49 -11.68 -13.28 8.06
CA LYS A 49 -12.73 -12.28 7.80
C LYS A 49 -12.76 -11.23 8.89
N GLY A 50 -13.06 -9.99 8.55
CA GLY A 50 -13.03 -8.91 9.53
C GLY A 50 -13.37 -7.55 8.99
N THR A 51 -12.85 -6.52 9.65
CA THR A 51 -13.06 -5.13 9.25
C THR A 51 -11.74 -4.37 9.21
N ARG A 52 -11.65 -3.39 8.29
CA ARG A 52 -10.57 -2.40 8.22
C ARG A 52 -11.17 -1.01 8.33
N THR A 53 -10.60 -0.17 9.16
CA THR A 53 -10.93 1.26 9.17
C THR A 53 -9.68 2.07 8.90
N CYS A 54 -9.75 2.94 7.90
CA CYS A 54 -8.70 3.87 7.53
C CYS A 54 -9.15 5.30 7.78
N GLU A 55 -8.35 6.05 8.51
CA GLU A 55 -8.63 7.43 8.88
C GLU A 55 -7.37 8.30 8.79
N TYR A 56 -7.59 9.61 8.66
CA TYR A 56 -6.51 10.57 8.80
C TYR A 56 -5.98 10.60 10.24
N TYR A 57 -4.66 10.68 10.36
CA TYR A 57 -3.96 10.68 11.64
C TYR A 57 -2.92 11.81 11.71
N LEU A 58 -2.59 12.26 12.93
CA LEU A 58 -1.69 13.39 13.22
C LEU A 58 -1.96 14.60 12.31
N ASN A 59 -3.14 15.22 12.49
CA ASN A 59 -3.58 16.39 11.74
C ASN A 59 -3.59 16.19 10.21
N GLY A 60 -3.89 14.98 9.75
CA GLY A 60 -3.95 14.63 8.33
C GLY A 60 -2.60 14.50 7.64
N SER A 61 -1.50 14.44 8.41
CA SER A 61 -0.17 14.18 7.85
C SER A 61 0.05 12.70 7.52
N PHE A 62 -0.76 11.82 8.12
CA PHE A 62 -0.71 10.38 7.96
C PHE A 62 -2.10 9.82 7.67
N ILE A 63 -2.14 8.62 7.09
CA ILE A 63 -3.30 7.73 7.12
C ILE A 63 -2.96 6.56 8.03
N LYS A 64 -3.87 6.23 8.95
CA LYS A 64 -3.79 5.05 9.79
C LYS A 64 -4.90 4.09 9.36
N CYS A 65 -4.54 2.86 9.01
CA CYS A 65 -5.49 1.79 8.73
C CYS A 65 -5.35 0.70 9.78
N GLU A 66 -6.43 0.36 10.47
CA GLU A 66 -6.48 -0.68 11.50
C GLU A 66 -7.43 -1.78 11.07
N SER A 67 -7.01 -3.03 11.23
CA SER A 67 -7.78 -4.22 10.88
C SER A 67 -7.94 -5.14 12.08
N GLU A 68 -9.15 -5.67 12.26
CA GLU A 68 -9.46 -6.79 13.15
C GLU A 68 -10.06 -7.91 12.30
N THR A 69 -9.41 -9.07 12.25
CA THR A 69 -9.86 -10.25 11.50
C THR A 69 -10.00 -11.47 12.40
N VAL A 70 -10.73 -12.48 11.93
CA VAL A 70 -10.93 -13.76 12.59
C VAL A 70 -10.61 -14.87 11.60
N VAL A 71 -9.65 -15.72 11.95
CA VAL A 71 -9.29 -16.92 11.20
C VAL A 71 -10.48 -17.89 11.22
N GLN A 72 -11.04 -18.18 10.05
CA GLN A 72 -12.29 -18.94 9.94
C GLN A 72 -12.16 -20.39 10.45
N LYS A 73 -10.96 -20.97 10.36
CA LYS A 73 -10.69 -22.37 10.76
C LYS A 73 -10.71 -22.60 12.27
N ASN A 74 -10.29 -21.62 13.08
CA ASN A 74 -10.05 -21.81 14.51
C ASN A 74 -10.56 -20.66 15.40
N GLY A 75 -11.15 -19.62 14.81
CA GLY A 75 -11.67 -18.47 15.56
C GLY A 75 -10.59 -17.56 16.15
N HIS A 76 -9.31 -17.75 15.81
CA HIS A 76 -8.24 -16.91 16.30
C HIS A 76 -8.39 -15.48 15.76
N LYS A 77 -8.37 -14.50 16.65
CA LYS A 77 -8.45 -13.08 16.29
C LYS A 77 -7.08 -12.55 15.89
N ARG A 78 -7.05 -11.70 14.86
CA ARG A 78 -5.83 -11.01 14.44
C ARG A 78 -6.04 -9.52 14.28
N TYR A 79 -5.01 -8.76 14.65
CA TYR A 79 -4.98 -7.31 14.61
C TYR A 79 -3.77 -6.83 13.83
N TYR A 80 -4.02 -5.91 12.89
CA TYR A 80 -2.99 -5.30 12.06
C TYR A 80 -3.18 -3.79 12.00
N SER A 81 -2.07 -3.05 11.91
CA SER A 81 -2.09 -1.61 11.74
C SER A 81 -1.10 -1.19 10.67
N TYR A 82 -1.52 -0.26 9.81
CA TYR A 82 -0.65 0.46 8.88
C TYR A 82 -0.65 1.94 9.22
N VAL A 83 0.54 2.55 9.25
CA VAL A 83 0.71 4.00 9.31
C VAL A 83 1.43 4.45 8.04
N ILE A 84 0.80 5.37 7.30
CA ILE A 84 1.18 5.74 5.94
C ILE A 84 1.41 7.25 5.87
N ASN A 85 2.51 7.68 5.26
CA ASN A 85 2.74 9.09 4.92
C ASN A 85 3.42 9.22 3.55
N TYR A 86 3.34 10.41 2.96
CA TYR A 86 4.08 10.71 1.73
C TYR A 86 5.48 11.27 2.01
N ASP A 87 6.50 10.63 1.46
CA ASP A 87 7.89 11.07 1.50
C ASP A 87 8.20 11.88 0.24
N LYS A 88 8.15 13.21 0.36
CA LYS A 88 8.38 14.14 -0.75
C LYS A 88 9.76 14.01 -1.39
N LYS A 89 10.77 13.63 -0.61
CA LYS A 89 12.15 13.52 -1.09
C LYS A 89 12.31 12.30 -1.98
N GLU A 90 11.73 11.19 -1.57
CA GLU A 90 11.83 9.90 -2.27
C GLU A 90 10.70 9.69 -3.28
N LYS A 91 9.70 10.59 -3.31
CA LYS A 91 8.52 10.56 -4.19
C LYS A 91 7.77 9.23 -4.10
N CYS A 92 7.53 8.78 -2.86
CA CYS A 92 6.78 7.55 -2.58
C CYS A 92 6.01 7.68 -1.27
N PHE A 93 4.99 6.85 -1.08
CA PHE A 93 4.38 6.67 0.22
C PHE A 93 5.22 5.70 1.04
N ARG A 94 5.46 6.03 2.31
CA ARG A 94 6.07 5.14 3.29
C ARG A 94 4.94 4.54 4.10
N ALA A 95 4.88 3.21 4.13
CA ALA A 95 3.92 2.49 4.97
C ALA A 95 4.68 1.62 5.96
N THR A 96 4.28 1.71 7.23
CA THR A 96 4.80 0.87 8.31
C THR A 96 3.68 -0.05 8.79
N ASN A 97 3.92 -1.36 8.77
CA ASN A 97 2.97 -2.37 9.25
C ASN A 97 3.36 -2.88 10.63
N PHE A 98 2.35 -3.10 11.46
CA PHE A 98 2.43 -3.78 12.74
C PHE A 98 1.40 -4.90 12.76
N ALA A 99 1.83 -6.12 13.10
CA ALA A 99 0.95 -7.25 13.39
C ALA A 99 1.09 -7.62 14.86
N HIS A 100 -0.02 -7.86 15.56
CA HIS A 100 0.02 -8.12 17.01
C HIS A 100 0.53 -9.53 17.38
N ASP A 101 0.32 -10.52 16.51
CA ASP A 101 0.61 -11.95 16.72
C ASP A 101 1.83 -12.43 15.96
N PHE A 102 2.39 -11.56 15.13
CA PHE A 102 3.60 -11.84 14.37
C PHE A 102 4.57 -10.70 14.62
N PRO A 103 5.86 -10.95 14.88
CA PRO A 103 6.87 -9.91 14.92
C PRO A 103 7.15 -9.35 13.50
N LEU A 104 6.11 -9.18 12.67
CA LEU A 104 6.18 -8.43 11.44
C LEU A 104 6.22 -6.95 11.82
N HIS A 105 7.39 -6.36 11.67
CA HIS A 105 7.50 -4.93 11.45
C HIS A 105 7.99 -4.77 10.01
N GLY A 106 7.03 -4.48 9.13
CA GLY A 106 7.31 -4.26 7.71
C GLY A 106 7.45 -2.77 7.41
N GLN A 107 8.52 -2.37 6.75
CA GLN A 107 8.62 -1.06 6.11
C GLN A 107 8.46 -1.23 4.60
N PHE A 108 7.57 -0.45 4.00
CA PHE A 108 7.23 -0.52 2.59
C PHE A 108 7.40 0.83 1.92
N LYS A 109 7.88 0.80 0.68
CA LYS A 109 7.71 1.90 -0.28
C LYS A 109 6.50 1.58 -1.15
N TRP A 110 5.54 2.49 -1.18
CA TRP A 110 4.30 2.40 -1.94
C TRP A 110 4.38 3.42 -3.08
N LEU A 111 4.22 2.93 -4.31
CA LEU A 111 4.29 3.70 -5.54
C LEU A 111 2.90 3.68 -6.17
N LEU A 112 2.19 4.80 -6.07
CA LEU A 112 0.89 4.98 -6.69
C LEU A 112 1.07 5.29 -8.18
N ASP A 113 0.30 4.62 -9.03
CA ASP A 113 0.27 4.86 -10.47
C ASP A 113 -0.25 6.27 -10.81
N LYS A 114 -0.24 6.61 -12.10
CA LYS A 114 -0.61 7.97 -12.55
C LYS A 114 -2.12 8.19 -12.52
N GLU A 115 -2.87 7.09 -12.58
CA GLU A 115 -4.32 7.04 -12.58
C GLU A 115 -4.91 7.05 -11.16
N ASN A 116 -4.05 6.98 -10.12
CA ASN A 116 -4.43 6.85 -8.72
C ASN A 116 -5.32 5.64 -8.43
N LYS A 117 -5.07 4.51 -9.11
CA LYS A 117 -5.85 3.26 -9.00
C LYS A 117 -5.05 2.10 -8.46
N VAL A 118 -3.73 2.09 -8.63
CA VAL A 118 -2.91 0.95 -8.21
C VAL A 118 -1.70 1.43 -7.43
N ILE A 119 -1.52 0.90 -6.22
CA ILE A 119 -0.28 1.02 -5.46
C ILE A 119 0.56 -0.23 -5.68
N ASN A 120 1.80 -0.04 -6.10
CA ASN A 120 2.83 -1.06 -6.05
C ASN A 120 3.65 -0.90 -4.77
N ALA A 121 3.58 -1.88 -3.89
CA ALA A 121 4.29 -1.91 -2.63
C ALA A 121 5.52 -2.82 -2.73
N ILE A 122 6.66 -2.33 -2.27
CA ILE A 122 7.89 -3.12 -2.14
C ILE A 122 8.45 -2.97 -0.73
N SER A 123 8.86 -4.07 -0.12
CA SER A 123 9.63 -4.07 1.13
C SER A 123 11.10 -4.33 0.79
N PRO A 124 11.94 -3.29 0.73
CA PRO A 124 13.35 -3.45 0.37
C PRO A 124 14.18 -4.13 1.48
N LYS A 125 13.62 -4.26 2.68
CA LYS A 125 14.23 -4.94 3.83
C LYS A 125 13.12 -5.40 4.76
N ASN A 126 12.96 -6.70 4.95
CA ASN A 126 12.12 -7.25 6.00
C ASN A 126 13.00 -7.97 7.03
N VAL A 127 12.55 -7.98 8.29
CA VAL A 127 13.29 -8.49 9.45
C VAL A 127 13.23 -10.03 9.52
N ILE A 128 12.43 -10.67 8.65
CA ILE A 128 12.10 -12.10 8.77
C ILE A 128 12.75 -12.88 7.62
N GLU A 129 13.77 -13.66 7.98
CA GLU A 129 14.36 -14.74 7.15
C GLU A 129 14.82 -14.32 5.74
N ASP A 130 15.36 -13.11 5.59
CA ASP A 130 15.81 -12.57 4.29
C ASP A 130 14.72 -12.61 3.19
N ARG A 131 13.45 -12.51 3.60
CA ARG A 131 12.32 -12.49 2.68
C ARG A 131 12.11 -11.09 2.11
N PHE A 132 12.08 -11.01 0.79
CA PHE A 132 11.55 -9.85 0.07
C PHE A 132 10.04 -9.97 -0.05
N PHE A 133 9.36 -8.84 0.06
CA PHE A 133 7.92 -8.74 -0.12
C PHE A 133 7.61 -7.71 -1.21
N ARG A 134 6.65 -8.06 -2.05
CA ARG A 134 5.98 -7.11 -2.95
C ARG A 134 4.48 -7.29 -2.82
N ALA A 135 3.73 -6.24 -3.05
CA ALA A 135 2.28 -6.30 -3.08
C ALA A 135 1.71 -5.30 -4.08
N THR A 136 0.47 -5.54 -4.48
CA THR A 136 -0.34 -4.59 -5.25
C THR A 136 -1.60 -4.30 -4.46
N ILE A 137 -2.00 -3.03 -4.43
CA ILE A 137 -3.28 -2.58 -3.89
C ILE A 137 -4.05 -1.94 -5.05
N SER A 138 -5.12 -2.57 -5.50
CA SER A 138 -5.96 -2.06 -6.59
C SER A 138 -7.25 -1.47 -6.04
N TYR A 139 -7.55 -0.24 -6.46
CA TYR A 139 -8.82 0.47 -6.31
C TYR A 139 -9.43 0.73 -7.70
N SER A 140 -9.33 -0.24 -8.60
CA SER A 140 -9.94 -0.11 -9.93
C SER A 140 -11.48 -0.19 -9.89
N ASP A 141 -12.03 -0.79 -8.83
CA ASP A 141 -13.45 -0.78 -8.47
C ASP A 141 -13.62 0.15 -7.26
N GLU A 142 -14.50 1.15 -7.38
CA GLU A 142 -14.69 2.17 -6.34
C GLU A 142 -15.22 1.62 -5.01
N ASN A 143 -15.78 0.41 -5.02
CA ASN A 143 -16.32 -0.26 -3.84
C ASN A 143 -15.38 -1.32 -3.26
N GLN A 144 -14.23 -1.58 -3.91
CA GLN A 144 -13.32 -2.64 -3.50
C GLN A 144 -11.86 -2.21 -3.50
N LEU A 145 -11.14 -2.64 -2.47
CA LEU A 145 -9.68 -2.67 -2.47
C LEU A 145 -9.23 -4.11 -2.55
N ILE A 146 -8.38 -4.42 -3.52
CA ILE A 146 -7.79 -5.75 -3.69
C ILE A 146 -6.30 -5.66 -3.40
N TRP A 147 -5.87 -6.28 -2.31
CA TRP A 147 -4.49 -6.37 -1.87
C TRP A 147 -3.95 -7.76 -2.17
N SER A 148 -2.99 -7.87 -3.08
CA SER A 148 -2.31 -9.13 -3.38
C SER A 148 -0.86 -9.04 -2.97
N GLY A 149 -0.34 -10.06 -2.28
CA GLY A 149 1.03 -10.05 -1.78
C GLY A 149 1.84 -11.28 -2.17
N TRP A 150 3.11 -11.05 -2.49
CA TRP A 150 4.06 -12.10 -2.82
C TRP A 150 5.31 -11.99 -1.95
N ALA A 151 5.90 -13.13 -1.63
CA ALA A 151 7.19 -13.20 -0.96
C ALA A 151 8.19 -14.07 -1.73
N SER A 152 9.47 -13.77 -1.56
CA SER A 152 10.58 -14.58 -2.06
C SER A 152 11.72 -14.54 -1.06
N VAL A 153 12.29 -15.70 -0.73
CA VAL A 153 13.47 -15.80 0.15
C VAL A 153 14.74 -15.55 -0.66
N PHE A 154 15.58 -14.59 -0.25
CA PHE A 154 16.85 -14.31 -0.91
C PHE A 154 17.71 -15.57 -1.07
N LEU A 155 18.30 -15.76 -2.26
CA LEU A 155 19.17 -16.89 -2.65
C LEU A 155 18.54 -18.29 -2.60
N LYS A 156 17.43 -18.49 -1.88
CA LYS A 156 16.75 -19.79 -1.73
C LYS A 156 15.61 -19.96 -2.73
N ASP A 157 14.81 -18.92 -2.93
CA ASP A 157 13.70 -18.95 -3.88
C ASP A 157 14.14 -18.35 -5.22
N LYS A 158 13.82 -19.05 -6.31
CA LYS A 158 14.00 -18.53 -7.68
C LYS A 158 12.78 -17.77 -8.19
N GLU A 159 11.66 -17.84 -7.47
CA GLU A 159 10.37 -17.32 -7.89
C GLU A 159 9.65 -16.62 -6.74
N TRP A 160 8.71 -15.73 -7.09
CA TRP A 160 7.80 -15.07 -6.17
C TRP A 160 6.62 -15.96 -5.87
N LYS A 161 6.40 -16.28 -4.60
CA LYS A 161 5.25 -17.09 -4.14
C LYS A 161 4.13 -16.16 -3.72
N HIS A 162 2.92 -16.42 -4.20
CA HIS A 162 1.71 -15.70 -3.78
C HIS A 162 1.38 -16.12 -2.34
N ILE A 163 1.33 -15.16 -1.41
CA ILE A 163 1.19 -15.44 0.03
C ILE A 163 -0.11 -14.92 0.62
N PHE A 164 -0.77 -13.96 0.00
CA PHE A 164 -2.11 -13.56 0.40
C PHE A 164 -2.86 -12.82 -0.71
N THR A 165 -4.18 -12.89 -0.67
CA THR A 165 -5.10 -11.97 -1.34
C THR A 165 -6.10 -11.48 -0.30
N ASP A 166 -6.29 -10.18 -0.20
CA ASP A 166 -7.25 -9.51 0.66
C ASP A 166 -8.19 -8.71 -0.24
N VAL A 167 -9.48 -8.96 -0.08
CA VAL A 167 -10.56 -8.21 -0.72
C VAL A 167 -11.27 -7.42 0.36
N ALA A 168 -11.14 -6.11 0.33
CA ALA A 168 -11.84 -5.20 1.24
C ALA A 168 -13.00 -4.53 0.49
N THR A 169 -14.23 -4.77 0.91
CA THR A 169 -15.45 -4.16 0.35
C THR A 169 -15.92 -3.02 1.24
N ARG A 170 -16.24 -1.87 0.66
CA ARG A 170 -16.64 -0.68 1.43
C ARG A 170 -17.93 -0.95 2.23
N ILE A 171 -17.94 -0.59 3.50
CA ILE A 171 -19.14 -0.64 4.35
C ILE A 171 -19.93 0.64 4.09
N ASN A 172 -21.17 0.48 3.62
CA ASN A 172 -22.12 1.58 3.38
C ASN A 172 -22.72 2.12 4.67
#